data_AF-A0A378N717-F1
#
_entry.id   AF-A0A378N717-F1
#
_cell.length_a   1.000
_cell.length_b   1.000
_cell.length_c   1.000
_cell.angle_alpha   90.00
_cell.angle_beta   90.00
_cell.angle_gamma   90.00
#
_symmetry.space_group_name_H-M   'P 1'
#
loop_
_entity.id
_entity.type
_entity.pdbx_description
1 polymer ?
#
loop_
_entity_poly.entity_id
_entity_poly.type
_entity_poly.pdbx_seq_one_letter_code
_entity_poly.pdbx_strand_id
1 'polypeptide(L)'
;MNVLSRRYPTLLLNELIYSKPLSVEFAKNQANMTAWSEQFVATLMAKEVGGSFYRINTLFNEERQFYEPEIIVTTHGMDSTYRLDYNFINVMNTLALWH
;
A
#
# COMPACT_ATOMS: atom_id res chain seq x y z
N MET A 1 10.61 10.29 11.93
CA MET A 1 9.90 10.59 10.66
C MET A 1 10.82 10.68 9.41
N ASN A 2 11.94 9.94 9.29
CA ASN A 2 12.99 10.29 8.29
C ASN A 2 13.45 9.18 7.30
N VAL A 3 12.70 8.07 7.14
CA VAL A 3 13.07 6.99 6.17
C VAL A 3 11.95 6.66 5.19
N LEU A 4 10.70 6.57 5.66
CA LEU A 4 9.55 6.21 4.81
C LEU A 4 9.19 7.34 3.82
N SER A 5 9.23 8.61 4.25
CA SER A 5 8.96 9.76 3.38
C SER A 5 9.98 9.94 2.25
N ARG A 6 11.16 9.33 2.36
CA ARG A 6 12.16 9.30 1.28
C ARG A 6 11.96 8.12 0.33
N ARG A 7 11.21 7.10 0.74
CA ARG A 7 11.04 5.85 0.00
C ARG A 7 9.66 5.67 -0.60
N TYR A 8 8.66 6.44 -0.17
CA TYR A 8 7.29 6.32 -0.67
C TYR A 8 6.76 7.71 -1.00
N PRO A 9 5.92 7.84 -2.03
CA PRO A 9 5.21 9.09 -2.30
C PRO A 9 4.38 9.54 -1.09
N THR A 10 4.37 10.84 -0.82
CA THR A 10 3.62 11.42 0.31
C THR A 10 2.14 11.09 0.26
N LEU A 11 1.52 11.12 -0.93
CA LEU A 11 0.11 10.77 -1.10
C LEU A 11 -0.15 9.31 -0.67
N LEU A 12 0.72 8.39 -1.09
CA LEU A 12 0.65 6.97 -0.70
C LEU A 12 0.71 6.83 0.82
N LEU A 13 1.70 7.44 1.47
CA LEU A 13 1.84 7.35 2.93
C LEU A 13 0.65 7.95 3.69
N ASN A 14 0.14 9.10 3.23
CA ASN A 14 -1.01 9.75 3.86
C ASN A 14 -2.24 8.87 3.77
N GLU A 15 -2.55 8.33 2.57
CA GLU A 15 -3.71 7.46 2.40
C GLU A 15 -3.57 6.15 3.15
N LEU A 16 -2.35 5.62 3.31
CA LEU A 16 -2.13 4.41 4.13
C LEU A 16 -2.50 4.64 5.60
N ILE A 17 -2.21 5.81 6.17
CA ILE A 17 -2.58 6.15 7.56
C ILE A 17 -4.10 6.12 7.76
N TYR A 18 -4.86 6.56 6.75
CA TYR A 18 -6.33 6.60 6.81
C TYR A 18 -7.00 5.32 6.27
N SER A 19 -6.23 4.40 5.69
CA SER A 19 -6.73 3.12 5.22
C SER A 19 -7.09 2.21 6.38
N LYS A 20 -8.07 1.31 6.17
CA LYS A 20 -8.45 0.32 7.18
C LYS A 20 -7.21 -0.52 7.55
N PRO A 21 -6.92 -0.75 8.85
CA PRO A 21 -5.79 -1.57 9.27
C PRO A 21 -5.85 -2.95 8.60
N LEU A 22 -4.78 -3.32 7.90
CA LEU A 22 -4.62 -4.67 7.34
C LEU A 22 -4.19 -5.61 8.47
N SER A 23 -5.13 -6.38 9.01
CA SER A 23 -4.76 -7.49 9.90
C SER A 23 -4.16 -8.64 9.09
N VAL A 24 -3.33 -9.47 9.72
CA VAL A 24 -2.78 -10.68 9.09
C VAL A 24 -3.90 -11.58 8.58
N GLU A 25 -4.99 -11.75 9.34
CA GLU A 25 -6.14 -12.56 8.92
C GLU A 25 -6.86 -11.98 7.70
N PHE A 26 -6.98 -10.66 7.62
CA PHE A 26 -7.54 -10.00 6.44
C PHE A 26 -6.69 -10.26 5.20
N ALA A 27 -5.36 -10.14 5.35
CA ALA A 27 -4.39 -10.35 4.28
C ALA A 27 -4.31 -11.82 3.83
N LYS A 28 -4.78 -12.80 4.61
CA LYS A 28 -4.86 -14.21 4.16
C LYS A 28 -5.97 -14.48 3.15
N ASN A 29 -6.98 -13.61 3.06
CA ASN A 29 -8.10 -13.79 2.15
C ASN A 29 -7.87 -12.99 0.86
N GLN A 30 -7.78 -13.70 -0.27
CA GLN A 30 -7.54 -13.08 -1.57
C GLN A 30 -8.58 -12.04 -1.94
N ALA A 31 -9.87 -12.38 -1.82
CA ALA A 31 -10.96 -11.50 -2.23
C ALA A 31 -10.95 -10.20 -1.41
N ASN A 32 -10.70 -10.32 -0.11
CA ASN A 32 -10.56 -9.15 0.77
C ASN A 32 -9.38 -8.27 0.36
N MET A 33 -8.22 -8.89 0.10
CA MET A 33 -7.02 -8.14 -0.26
C MET A 33 -7.12 -7.49 -1.65
N THR A 34 -7.74 -8.17 -2.62
CA THR A 34 -8.02 -7.62 -3.95
C THR A 34 -8.96 -6.43 -3.85
N ALA A 35 -10.09 -6.57 -3.13
CA ALA A 35 -11.06 -5.48 -2.97
C ALA A 35 -10.45 -4.27 -2.24
N TRP A 36 -9.65 -4.50 -1.21
CA TRP A 36 -8.90 -3.43 -0.53
C TRP A 36 -7.93 -2.73 -1.50
N SER A 37 -7.22 -3.51 -2.31
CA SER A 37 -6.23 -2.98 -3.26
C SER A 37 -6.89 -2.09 -4.32
N GLU A 38 -7.99 -2.57 -4.91
CA GLU A 38 -8.78 -1.81 -5.88
C GLU A 38 -9.33 -0.51 -5.29
N GLN A 39 -9.88 -0.56 -4.07
CA GLN A 39 -10.37 0.64 -3.39
C GLN A 39 -9.23 1.63 -3.09
N PHE A 40 -8.08 1.12 -2.65
CA PHE A 40 -6.93 1.94 -2.30
C PHE A 40 -6.35 2.66 -3.51
N VAL A 41 -6.12 1.94 -4.62
CA VAL A 41 -5.61 2.57 -5.85
C VAL A 41 -6.60 3.55 -6.45
N ALA A 42 -7.92 3.27 -6.38
CA ALA A 42 -8.94 4.21 -6.82
C ALA A 42 -8.90 5.51 -6.00
N THR A 43 -8.67 5.40 -4.68
CA THR A 43 -8.53 6.57 -3.80
C THR A 43 -7.28 7.38 -4.15
N LEU A 44 -6.14 6.72 -4.42
CA LEU A 44 -4.92 7.39 -4.86
C LEU A 44 -5.13 8.12 -6.18
N MET A 45 -5.70 7.46 -7.18
CA MET A 45 -5.99 8.06 -8.48
C MET A 45 -6.95 9.25 -8.38
N ALA A 46 -7.97 9.18 -7.50
CA ALA A 46 -8.93 10.26 -7.32
C ALA A 46 -8.33 11.51 -6.64
N LYS A 47 -7.29 11.33 -5.83
CA LYS A 47 -6.61 12.41 -5.08
C LYS A 47 -5.32 12.90 -5.72
N GLU A 48 -4.87 12.24 -6.78
CA GLU A 48 -3.65 12.59 -7.48
C GLU A 48 -3.80 13.90 -8.28
N VAL A 49 -2.88 14.83 -8.05
CA VAL A 49 -2.87 16.15 -8.70
C VAL A 49 -1.52 16.47 -9.38
N GLY A 50 -0.51 15.63 -9.19
CA GLY A 50 0.87 15.85 -9.65
C GLY A 50 1.22 15.14 -10.96
N GLY A 51 0.25 14.57 -11.66
CA GLY A 51 0.45 13.89 -12.95
C GLY A 51 1.07 12.50 -12.84
N SER A 52 1.05 11.88 -11.65
CA SER A 52 1.39 10.46 -11.51
C SER A 52 0.19 9.58 -11.86
N PHE A 53 0.46 8.32 -12.20
CA PHE A 53 -0.58 7.30 -12.38
C PHE A 53 -0.29 6.12 -11.44
N TYR A 54 -1.33 5.54 -10.85
CA TYR A 54 -1.20 4.47 -9.87
C TYR A 54 -1.85 3.19 -10.39
N ARG A 55 -1.14 2.07 -10.21
CA ARG A 55 -1.64 0.71 -10.40
C ARG A 55 -1.36 -0.10 -9.14
N ILE A 56 -2.06 -1.21 -8.98
CA ILE A 56 -1.84 -2.11 -7.86
C ILE A 56 -1.97 -3.57 -8.30
N ASN A 57 -1.04 -4.39 -7.83
CA ASN A 57 -1.11 -5.85 -7.92
C ASN A 57 -1.39 -6.41 -6.54
N THR A 58 -2.09 -7.54 -6.47
CA THR A 58 -2.24 -8.33 -5.23
C THR A 58 -1.46 -9.62 -5.40
N LEU A 59 -0.35 -9.76 -4.68
CA LEU A 59 0.61 -10.85 -4.88
C LEU A 59 0.57 -11.82 -3.70
N PHE A 60 0.44 -13.12 -3.98
CA PHE A 60 0.48 -14.13 -2.94
C PHE A 60 1.92 -14.37 -2.47
N ASN A 61 2.17 -14.31 -1.17
CA ASN A 61 3.44 -14.68 -0.54
C ASN A 61 3.34 -16.13 -0.04
N GLU A 62 3.98 -17.07 -0.74
CA GLU A 62 3.92 -18.50 -0.40
C GLU A 62 4.59 -18.82 0.95
N GLU A 63 5.66 -18.11 1.32
CA GLU A 63 6.37 -18.37 2.59
C GLU A 63 5.51 -17.99 3.80
N ARG A 64 4.73 -16.91 3.69
CA ARG A 64 3.96 -16.36 4.81
C ARG A 64 2.45 -16.61 4.70
N GLN A 65 2.00 -17.19 3.59
CA GLN A 65 0.62 -17.57 3.33
C GLN A 65 -0.36 -16.39 3.43
N PHE A 66 0.01 -15.22 2.90
CA PHE A 66 -0.89 -14.06 2.79
C PHE A 66 -0.60 -13.24 1.54
N TYR A 67 -1.53 -12.36 1.18
CA TYR A 67 -1.47 -11.51 0.00
C TYR A 67 -0.87 -10.14 0.34
N GLU A 68 0.10 -9.71 -0.46
CA GLU A 68 0.82 -8.45 -0.35
C GLU A 68 0.41 -7.53 -1.51
N PRO A 69 -0.10 -6.31 -1.22
CA PRO A 69 -0.33 -5.32 -2.25
C PRO A 69 0.99 -4.72 -2.73
N GLU A 70 1.10 -4.55 -4.04
CA GLU A 70 2.23 -3.94 -4.72
C GLU A 70 1.74 -2.76 -5.54
N ILE A 71 2.07 -1.54 -5.11
CA ILE A 71 1.67 -0.29 -5.74
C ILE A 71 2.73 0.08 -6.76
N ILE A 72 2.31 0.33 -7.99
CA ILE A 72 3.18 0.81 -9.06
C ILE A 72 2.78 2.25 -9.37
N VAL A 73 3.75 3.16 -9.28
CA VAL A 73 3.57 4.59 -9.53
C VAL A 73 4.34 4.95 -10.78
N THR A 74 3.63 5.40 -11.80
CA THR A 74 4.21 5.89 -13.04
C THR A 74 4.23 7.41 -13.00
N THR A 75 5.42 8.01 -12.98
CA THR A 75 5.61 9.47 -12.99
C THR A 75 6.50 9.84 -14.17
N HIS A 76 6.02 10.74 -15.04
CA HIS A 76 6.72 11.08 -16.30
C HIS A 76 7.12 9.85 -17.15
N GLY A 77 6.30 8.80 -17.15
CA GLY A 77 6.55 7.55 -17.88
C GLY A 77 7.53 6.58 -17.22
N MET A 78 8.06 6.90 -16.03
CA MET A 78 8.93 6.01 -15.27
C MET A 78 8.16 5.32 -14.14
N ASP A 79 8.29 4.00 -14.07
CA ASP A 79 7.64 3.18 -13.04
C ASP A 79 8.52 3.07 -11.78
N SER A 80 7.87 3.21 -10.62
CA SER A 80 8.43 2.89 -9.31
C SER A 80 7.48 1.95 -8.56
N THR A 81 8.01 0.88 -8.00
CA THR A 81 7.22 -0.17 -7.34
C THR A 81 7.41 -0.16 -5.83
N TYR A 82 6.30 -0.21 -5.11
CA TYR A 82 6.23 -0.14 -3.65
C TYR A 82 5.39 -1.29 -3.11
N ARG A 83 6.04 -2.29 -2.54
CA ARG A 83 5.37 -3.45 -1.94
C ARG A 83 5.09 -3.20 -0.46
N LEU A 84 3.86 -3.45 -0.02
CA LEU A 84 3.51 -3.45 1.40
C LEU A 84 3.72 -4.87 1.94
N ASP A 85 4.99 -5.23 2.10
CA ASP A 85 5.38 -6.52 2.64
C ASP A 85 5.08 -6.63 4.15
N TYR A 86 5.31 -7.82 4.72
CA TYR A 86 5.17 -8.04 6.16
C TYR A 86 5.89 -6.99 7.03
N ASN A 87 7.11 -6.58 6.66
CA ASN A 87 7.89 -5.66 7.47
C ASN A 87 7.24 -4.28 7.47
N PHE A 88 6.72 -3.85 6.31
CA PHE A 88 5.96 -2.62 6.20
C PHE A 88 4.69 -2.65 7.06
N ILE A 89 3.90 -3.72 6.96
CA ILE A 89 2.66 -3.90 7.75
C ILE A 89 2.97 -3.87 9.25
N ASN A 90 4.05 -4.54 9.68
CA ASN A 90 4.46 -4.58 11.09
C ASN A 90 4.87 -3.18 11.60
N VAL A 91 5.63 -2.41 10.82
CA VAL A 91 6.02 -1.04 11.17
C VAL A 91 4.79 -0.11 11.25
N MET A 92 3.85 -0.20 10.30
CA MET A 92 2.61 0.59 10.37
C MET A 92 1.75 0.27 11.59
N ASN A 93 1.61 -1.00 11.97
CA ASN A 93 0.85 -1.38 13.17
C ASN A 93 1.45 -0.75 14.43
N THR A 94 2.79 -0.70 14.53
CA THR A 94 3.44 -0.05 15.68
C THR A 94 3.26 1.47 15.71
N LEU A 95 3.06 2.13 14.56
CA LEU A 95 2.84 3.57 14.47
C LEU A 95 1.39 3.97 14.72
N ALA A 96 0.43 3.12 14.34
CA ALA A 96 -1.00 3.34 14.56
C ALA A 96 -1.41 3.27 16.06
N LEU A 97 -0.59 2.64 16.90
CA LEU A 97 -0.81 2.56 18.37
C LEU A 97 -0.43 3.83 19.14
N TRP A 98 0.10 4.86 18.48
CA TRP A 98 0.50 6.15 19.10
C TRP A 98 -0.44 7.32 18.76
N HIS A 99 -1.63 7.02 18.23
CA HIS A 99 -2.73 7.97 18.02
C HIS A 99 -4.00 7.43 18.67
#